data_AF-A0A067GU23-F1
#
_entry.id   AF-A0A067GU23-F1
#
_cell.length_a   1.000
_cell.length_b   1.000
_cell.length_c   1.000
_cell.angle_alpha   90.00
_cell.angle_beta   90.00
_cell.angle_gamma   90.00
#
_symmetry.space_group_name_H-M   'P 1'
#
loop_
_entity.id
_entity.type
_entity.pdbx_description
1 polymer ?
#
loop_
_entity_poly.entity_id
_entity_poly.type
_entity_poly.pdbx_seq_one_letter_code
_entity_poly.pdbx_strand_id
1 'polypeptide(L)'
;MASLPLKLVAFAGILIHICLRIQVEAYASLLDRITALPGQPQVGFQQYSGYVTVDEKKQRALFYYFAEAETDPASKPLVLWLNGGPGCSSLGVGAFSENGPFRPNGQVLVRNEYSWNREANMLFLETPIGVGFSYSKDASSYQGVGDKITARDNLVFLKNWFLKFPQYRNRSLFITGESYAGHYIPQLADLMLEFNKKEELFNLKGIALGNPVLEFATDFNSRAEFFWSHGLISDATYTMFTSFCNYSRYVSEYYRGSVSPICSRVMSLVSRETSRFVDKYDVTLDVCISSVLSQSKVLTPKVTTLLINRL
;
A
#
# COMPACT_ATOMS: atom_id res chain seq x y z
N MET A 1 -26.59 -21.92 -55.78
CA MET A 1 -26.47 -21.45 -54.38
C MET A 1 -25.22 -22.07 -53.80
N ALA A 2 -24.12 -21.32 -53.73
CA ALA A 2 -22.86 -21.83 -53.20
C ALA A 2 -22.95 -21.84 -51.66
N SER A 3 -22.89 -23.02 -51.06
CA SER A 3 -22.82 -23.17 -49.61
C SER A 3 -21.49 -22.62 -49.11
N LEU A 4 -21.55 -21.61 -48.24
CA LEU A 4 -20.35 -21.08 -47.58
C LEU A 4 -19.73 -22.24 -46.76
N PRO A 5 -18.41 -22.50 -46.85
CA PRO A 5 -17.81 -23.61 -46.14
C PRO A 5 -18.04 -23.48 -44.63
N LEU A 6 -18.52 -24.53 -43.97
CA LEU A 6 -18.80 -24.54 -42.52
C LEU A 6 -17.59 -24.07 -41.69
N LYS A 7 -16.36 -24.29 -42.19
CA LYS A 7 -15.11 -23.81 -41.60
C LYS A 7 -14.97 -22.27 -41.63
N LEU A 8 -15.44 -21.59 -42.67
CA LEU A 8 -15.44 -20.13 -42.76
C LEU A 8 -16.44 -19.50 -41.79
N VAL A 9 -17.61 -20.12 -41.62
CA VAL A 9 -18.63 -19.68 -40.65
C VAL A 9 -18.10 -19.84 -39.21
N ALA A 10 -17.45 -20.95 -38.90
CA ALA A 10 -16.83 -21.18 -37.59
C ALA A 10 -15.67 -20.20 -37.31
N PHE A 11 -14.82 -19.92 -38.29
CA PHE A 11 -13.71 -18.99 -38.16
C PHE A 11 -14.19 -17.54 -37.97
N ALA A 12 -15.21 -17.13 -38.74
CA ALA A 12 -15.88 -15.83 -38.57
C ALA A 12 -16.54 -15.71 -37.19
N GLY A 13 -17.20 -16.77 -36.70
CA GLY A 13 -17.79 -16.81 -35.36
C GLY A 13 -16.76 -16.64 -34.24
N ILE A 14 -15.60 -17.30 -34.37
CA ILE A 14 -14.47 -17.16 -33.42
C ILE A 14 -13.91 -15.72 -33.46
N LEU A 15 -13.70 -15.16 -34.65
CA LEU A 15 -13.20 -13.78 -34.82
C LEU A 15 -14.17 -12.74 -34.23
N ILE A 16 -15.48 -12.89 -34.47
CA ILE A 16 -16.51 -12.01 -33.89
C ILE A 16 -16.51 -12.12 -32.37
N HIS A 17 -16.40 -13.33 -31.81
CA HIS A 17 -16.37 -13.52 -30.37
C HIS A 17 -15.12 -12.93 -29.72
N ILE A 18 -13.95 -13.04 -30.37
CA ILE A 18 -12.71 -12.40 -29.94
C ILE A 18 -12.84 -10.87 -29.99
N CYS A 19 -13.36 -10.30 -31.09
CA CYS A 19 -13.56 -8.85 -31.21
C CYS A 19 -14.51 -8.31 -30.15
N LEU A 20 -15.64 -9.00 -29.89
CA LEU A 20 -16.60 -8.61 -28.86
C LEU A 20 -15.97 -8.64 -27.47
N ARG A 21 -15.12 -9.62 -27.14
CA ARG A 21 -14.41 -9.67 -25.86
C ARG A 21 -13.42 -8.51 -25.70
N ILE A 22 -12.59 -8.24 -26.72
CA ILE A 22 -11.65 -7.12 -26.71
C ILE A 22 -12.38 -5.78 -26.54
N GLN A 23 -13.52 -5.61 -27.20
CA GLN A 23 -14.32 -4.39 -27.11
C GLN A 23 -14.92 -4.21 -25.70
N VAL A 24 -15.47 -5.25 -25.08
CA VAL A 24 -16.01 -5.18 -23.71
C VAL A 24 -14.91 -4.87 -22.69
N GLU A 25 -13.73 -5.48 -22.82
CA GLU A 25 -12.57 -5.25 -21.94
C GLU A 25 -12.03 -3.82 -22.04
N ALA A 26 -11.90 -3.28 -23.26
CA ALA A 26 -11.50 -1.88 -23.48
C ALA A 26 -12.53 -0.87 -22.95
N TYR A 27 -13.82 -1.20 -23.00
CA TYR A 27 -14.87 -0.34 -22.40
C TYR A 27 -14.78 -0.31 -20.87
N ALA A 28 -14.38 -1.40 -20.22
CA ALA A 28 -14.33 -1.47 -18.76
C ALA A 28 -13.25 -0.54 -18.16
N SER A 29 -12.07 -0.43 -18.78
CA SER A 29 -11.03 0.53 -18.33
C SER A 29 -11.40 1.98 -18.62
N LEU A 30 -12.15 2.25 -19.68
CA LEU A 30 -12.62 3.61 -20.00
C LEU A 30 -13.61 4.15 -18.94
N LEU A 31 -14.39 3.29 -18.31
CA LEU A 31 -15.31 3.67 -17.22
C LEU A 31 -14.56 4.09 -15.95
N ASP A 32 -13.41 3.48 -15.69
CA ASP A 32 -12.58 3.78 -14.52
C ASP A 32 -11.70 5.04 -14.74
N ARG A 33 -11.72 5.65 -15.94
CA ARG A 33 -10.87 6.79 -16.27
C ARG A 33 -11.28 8.05 -15.50
N ILE A 34 -10.33 8.62 -14.76
CA ILE A 34 -10.50 9.89 -14.06
C ILE A 34 -10.21 11.03 -15.04
N THR A 35 -11.21 11.87 -15.30
CA THR A 35 -11.05 13.07 -16.14
C THR A 35 -10.28 14.16 -15.41
N ALA A 36 -10.66 14.45 -14.17
CA ALA A 36 -9.91 15.30 -13.26
C ALA A 36 -10.31 15.02 -11.79
N LEU A 37 -9.33 15.03 -10.89
CA LEU A 37 -9.55 15.08 -9.45
C LEU A 37 -9.86 16.52 -9.02
N PRO A 38 -10.71 16.73 -7.98
CA PRO A 38 -10.95 18.05 -7.42
C PRO A 38 -9.64 18.73 -6.98
N GLY A 39 -9.42 19.97 -7.44
CA GLY A 39 -8.23 20.75 -7.08
C GLY A 39 -6.91 20.26 -7.69
N GLN A 40 -6.93 19.36 -8.68
CA GLN A 40 -5.70 18.90 -9.34
C GLN A 40 -5.12 19.93 -10.32
N PRO A 41 -3.78 19.98 -10.46
CA PRO A 41 -3.15 20.70 -11.55
C PRO A 41 -3.38 19.98 -12.89
N GLN A 42 -3.17 20.70 -13.99
CA GLN A 42 -3.20 20.09 -15.32
C GLN A 42 -2.05 19.08 -15.47
N VAL A 43 -2.38 17.90 -15.99
CA VAL A 43 -1.42 16.81 -16.22
C VAL A 43 -1.64 16.16 -17.59
N GLY A 44 -0.58 15.61 -18.17
CA GLY A 44 -0.60 14.95 -19.48
C GLY A 44 -0.76 13.43 -19.44
N PHE A 45 -0.61 12.80 -18.27
CA PHE A 45 -0.80 11.36 -18.09
C PHE A 45 -2.27 11.01 -17.84
N GLN A 46 -2.65 9.78 -18.15
CA GLN A 46 -3.96 9.26 -17.78
C GLN A 46 -3.93 8.65 -16.38
N GLN A 47 -5.06 8.71 -15.72
CA GLN A 47 -5.26 8.11 -14.41
C GLN A 47 -6.63 7.46 -14.34
N TYR A 48 -6.70 6.41 -13.53
CA TYR A 48 -7.86 5.54 -13.41
C TYR A 48 -8.07 5.19 -11.95
N SER A 49 -9.32 5.00 -11.56
CA SER A 49 -9.66 4.40 -10.28
C SER A 49 -10.91 3.58 -10.42
N GLY A 50 -10.94 2.45 -9.72
CA GLY A 50 -12.13 1.62 -9.72
C GLY A 50 -11.94 0.40 -8.85
N TYR A 51 -12.82 -0.57 -9.06
CA TYR A 51 -12.87 -1.80 -8.29
C TYR A 51 -12.58 -3.01 -9.16
N VAL A 52 -11.94 -4.01 -8.58
CA VAL A 52 -11.82 -5.35 -9.14
C VAL A 52 -12.35 -6.35 -8.14
N THR A 53 -13.36 -7.12 -8.55
CA THR A 53 -13.91 -8.21 -7.75
C THR A 53 -12.89 -9.35 -7.65
N VAL A 54 -12.59 -9.78 -6.43
CA VAL A 54 -11.67 -10.90 -6.13
C VAL A 54 -12.39 -12.14 -5.59
N ASP A 55 -13.65 -11.99 -5.16
CA ASP A 55 -14.55 -13.10 -4.82
C ASP A 55 -15.99 -12.71 -5.12
N GLU A 56 -16.58 -13.33 -6.15
CA GLU A 56 -17.96 -13.07 -6.56
C GLU A 56 -18.98 -13.54 -5.51
N LYS A 57 -18.71 -14.64 -4.80
CA LYS A 57 -19.68 -15.20 -3.84
C LYS A 57 -19.78 -14.33 -2.60
N LYS A 58 -18.63 -13.90 -2.09
CA LYS A 58 -18.56 -13.01 -0.92
C LYS A 58 -18.64 -11.53 -1.28
N GLN A 59 -18.66 -11.23 -2.59
CA GLN A 59 -18.66 -9.87 -3.13
C GLN A 59 -17.49 -9.05 -2.56
N ARG A 60 -16.29 -9.65 -2.53
CA ARG A 60 -15.06 -8.94 -2.16
C ARG A 60 -14.56 -8.18 -3.37
N ALA A 61 -14.33 -6.88 -3.22
CA ALA A 61 -13.79 -6.01 -4.24
C ALA A 61 -12.66 -5.15 -3.67
N LEU A 62 -11.54 -5.09 -4.39
CA LEU A 62 -10.41 -4.24 -4.04
C LEU A 62 -10.41 -2.99 -4.92
N PHE A 63 -10.22 -1.84 -4.27
CA PHE A 63 -10.07 -0.55 -4.91
C PHE A 63 -8.62 -0.33 -5.36
N TYR A 64 -8.47 0.30 -6.52
CA TYR A 64 -7.16 0.72 -7.02
C TYR A 64 -7.20 2.16 -7.52
N TYR A 65 -6.05 2.80 -7.45
CA TYR A 65 -5.72 4.01 -8.19
C TYR A 65 -4.52 3.72 -9.08
N PHE A 66 -4.63 4.05 -10.36
CA PHE A 66 -3.62 3.80 -11.37
C PHE A 66 -3.26 5.09 -12.08
N ALA A 67 -1.99 5.47 -12.04
CA ALA A 67 -1.45 6.62 -12.78
C ALA A 67 -0.47 6.11 -13.83
N GLU A 68 -0.76 6.37 -15.11
CA GLU A 68 0.16 6.06 -16.19
C GLU A 68 1.45 6.89 -16.06
N ALA A 69 2.51 6.40 -16.71
CA ALA A 69 3.76 7.14 -16.75
C ALA A 69 3.57 8.49 -17.45
N GLU A 70 4.28 9.52 -16.98
CA GLU A 70 4.17 10.88 -17.52
C GLU A 70 4.60 10.97 -18.99
N THR A 71 5.58 10.14 -19.37
CA THR A 71 6.13 10.11 -20.72
C THR A 71 6.17 8.68 -21.24
N ASP A 72 5.64 8.48 -22.45
CA ASP A 72 5.65 7.19 -23.16
C ASP A 72 5.25 5.99 -22.26
N PRO A 73 4.03 5.99 -21.69
CA PRO A 73 3.58 4.91 -20.80
C PRO A 73 3.63 3.53 -21.46
N ALA A 74 3.56 3.50 -22.80
CA ALA A 74 3.65 2.31 -23.62
C ALA A 74 5.06 1.70 -23.71
N SER A 75 6.12 2.33 -23.18
CA SER A 75 7.45 1.71 -23.03
C SER A 75 7.83 1.45 -21.56
N LYS A 76 7.22 2.15 -20.61
CA LYS A 76 7.55 2.11 -19.17
C LYS A 76 6.99 0.89 -18.44
N PRO A 77 7.66 0.37 -17.39
CA PRO A 77 7.21 -0.79 -16.63
C PRO A 77 5.88 -0.55 -15.90
N LEU A 78 5.23 -1.62 -15.45
CA LEU A 78 4.13 -1.57 -14.49
C LEU A 78 4.69 -1.82 -13.08
N VAL A 79 4.35 -0.95 -12.14
CA VAL A 79 4.79 -1.04 -10.75
C VAL A 79 3.56 -1.09 -9.86
N LEU A 80 3.36 -2.21 -9.15
CA LEU A 80 2.39 -2.30 -8.07
C LEU A 80 3.01 -1.73 -6.79
N TRP A 81 2.27 -0.86 -6.09
CA TRP A 81 2.64 -0.32 -4.79
C TRP A 81 1.66 -0.78 -3.70
N LEU A 82 2.20 -1.32 -2.60
CA LEU A 82 1.46 -1.78 -1.43
C LEU A 82 2.00 -1.15 -0.14
N ASN A 83 1.20 -0.34 0.55
CA ASN A 83 1.52 0.04 1.93
C ASN A 83 1.22 -1.11 2.91
N GLY A 84 1.85 -1.06 4.09
CA GLY A 84 1.75 -2.08 5.13
C GLY A 84 0.65 -1.82 6.17
N GLY A 85 1.06 -1.67 7.43
CA GLY A 85 0.16 -1.53 8.59
C GLY A 85 0.29 -2.71 9.56
N PRO A 86 -0.37 -3.86 9.31
CA PRO A 86 -1.31 -4.17 8.23
C PRO A 86 -2.58 -3.30 8.27
N GLY A 87 -3.16 -3.01 7.10
CA GLY A 87 -4.42 -2.27 6.99
C GLY A 87 -4.29 -0.78 6.64
N CYS A 88 -3.09 -0.30 6.35
CA CYS A 88 -2.88 1.06 5.86
C CYS A 88 -3.21 1.16 4.36
N SER A 89 -3.75 2.30 3.95
CA SER A 89 -4.15 2.54 2.57
C SER A 89 -2.97 2.89 1.67
N SER A 90 -2.81 2.16 0.56
CA SER A 90 -1.84 2.49 -0.50
C SER A 90 -2.18 3.78 -1.26
N LEU A 91 -3.44 4.20 -1.21
CA LEU A 91 -3.89 5.46 -1.77
C LEU A 91 -3.49 6.63 -0.87
N GLY A 92 -3.89 6.56 0.41
CA GLY A 92 -3.67 7.64 1.37
C GLY A 92 -2.19 7.88 1.68
N VAL A 93 -1.44 6.80 1.92
CA VAL A 93 -0.01 6.88 2.24
C VAL A 93 0.80 6.91 0.95
N GLY A 94 0.84 5.83 0.18
CA GLY A 94 1.63 5.74 -1.06
C GLY A 94 1.34 6.84 -2.09
N ALA A 95 0.11 6.87 -2.62
CA ALA A 95 -0.21 7.75 -3.75
C ALA A 95 -0.20 9.23 -3.38
N PHE A 96 -0.73 9.60 -2.22
CA PHE A 96 -0.91 11.01 -1.84
C PHE A 96 0.10 11.54 -0.81
N SER A 97 0.83 10.68 -0.11
CA SER A 97 1.79 11.07 0.93
C SER A 97 3.23 10.62 0.67
N GLU A 98 3.49 9.86 -0.40
CA GLU A 98 4.84 9.36 -0.72
C GLU A 98 5.23 9.59 -2.19
N ASN A 99 4.95 8.62 -3.08
CA ASN A 99 5.57 8.56 -4.40
C ASN A 99 4.58 8.67 -5.56
N GLY A 100 3.28 8.85 -5.28
CA GLY A 100 2.30 9.16 -6.32
C GLY A 100 2.40 10.58 -6.88
N PRO A 101 1.60 10.88 -7.92
CA PRO A 101 1.76 12.08 -8.75
C PRO A 101 1.41 13.40 -8.05
N PHE A 102 0.66 13.33 -6.95
CA PHE A 102 0.10 14.50 -6.29
C PHE A 102 0.29 14.44 -4.78
N ARG A 103 0.41 15.61 -4.15
CA ARG A 103 0.36 15.79 -2.70
C ARG A 103 -0.84 16.66 -2.32
N PRO A 104 -1.64 16.29 -1.30
CA PRO A 104 -2.66 17.18 -0.75
C PRO A 104 -2.03 18.44 -0.14
N ASN A 105 -2.59 19.60 -0.44
CA ASN A 105 -2.28 20.88 0.19
C ASN A 105 -3.58 21.61 0.51
N GLY A 106 -4.09 21.41 1.72
CA GLY A 106 -5.41 21.91 2.11
C GLY A 106 -6.52 21.29 1.27
N GLN A 107 -7.23 22.10 0.49
CA GLN A 107 -8.33 21.65 -0.39
C GLN A 107 -7.91 21.41 -1.84
N VAL A 108 -6.62 21.59 -2.17
CA VAL A 108 -6.10 21.39 -3.52
C VAL A 108 -5.04 20.29 -3.53
N LEU A 109 -4.73 19.80 -4.73
CA LEU A 109 -3.60 18.91 -4.97
C LEU A 109 -2.47 19.71 -5.61
N VAL A 110 -1.23 19.45 -5.19
CA VAL A 110 -0.03 19.97 -5.84
C VAL A 110 0.74 18.83 -6.48
N ARG A 111 1.46 19.09 -7.58
CA ARG A 111 2.26 18.06 -8.24
C ARG A 111 3.41 17.62 -7.34
N ASN A 112 3.67 16.32 -7.31
CA ASN A 112 4.87 15.76 -6.72
C ASN A 112 5.98 15.72 -7.78
N GLU A 113 6.97 16.61 -7.66
CA GLU A 113 8.09 16.68 -8.63
C GLU A 113 8.94 15.41 -8.63
N TYR A 114 8.89 14.61 -7.58
CA TYR A 114 9.64 13.36 -7.43
C TYR A 114 8.74 12.12 -7.53
N SER A 115 7.58 12.24 -8.19
CA SER A 115 6.69 11.08 -8.37
C SER A 115 7.36 9.95 -9.16
N TRP A 116 7.11 8.73 -8.73
CA TRP A 116 7.57 7.54 -9.44
C TRP A 116 6.85 7.33 -10.77
N ASN A 117 5.68 7.95 -11.00
CA ASN A 117 5.05 7.87 -12.31
C ASN A 117 5.80 8.64 -13.41
N ARG A 118 6.89 9.34 -13.07
CA ARG A 118 7.84 9.84 -14.07
C ARG A 118 8.57 8.72 -14.82
N GLU A 119 8.74 7.56 -14.18
CA GLU A 119 9.53 6.43 -14.72
C GLU A 119 8.76 5.11 -14.83
N ALA A 120 7.53 5.05 -14.33
CA ALA A 120 6.72 3.83 -14.33
C ALA A 120 5.23 4.12 -14.44
N ASN A 121 4.47 3.10 -14.84
CA ASN A 121 3.02 3.08 -14.68
C ASN A 121 2.72 2.59 -13.26
N MET A 122 2.20 3.47 -12.40
CA MET A 122 2.08 3.24 -10.96
C MET A 122 0.66 2.78 -10.59
N LEU A 123 0.55 1.55 -10.06
CA LEU A 123 -0.69 0.94 -9.61
C LEU A 123 -0.70 0.84 -8.07
N PHE A 124 -1.52 1.66 -7.43
CA PHE A 124 -1.72 1.66 -5.98
C PHE A 124 -2.93 0.81 -5.64
N LEU A 125 -2.74 -0.24 -4.85
CA LEU A 125 -3.80 -1.18 -4.48
C LEU A 125 -4.14 -1.06 -3.00
N GLU A 126 -5.41 -0.80 -2.68
CA GLU A 126 -5.89 -0.87 -1.31
C GLU A 126 -6.24 -2.32 -0.95
N THR A 127 -5.44 -2.92 -0.09
CA THR A 127 -5.57 -4.33 0.29
C THR A 127 -5.13 -4.53 1.74
N PRO A 128 -5.74 -5.45 2.51
CA PRO A 128 -6.87 -6.32 2.16
C PRO A 128 -8.24 -5.59 2.13
N ILE A 129 -9.33 -6.34 1.96
CA ILE A 129 -10.69 -5.81 2.15
C ILE A 129 -10.84 -5.12 3.52
N GLY A 130 -11.56 -3.99 3.55
CA GLY A 130 -11.70 -3.13 4.71
C GLY A 130 -10.67 -1.99 4.78
N VAL A 131 -9.64 -2.03 3.94
CA VAL A 131 -8.68 -0.93 3.80
C VAL A 131 -9.22 0.12 2.84
N GLY A 132 -9.34 1.35 3.32
CA GLY A 132 -9.78 2.50 2.52
C GLY A 132 -11.14 2.25 1.88
N PHE A 133 -11.17 2.21 0.54
CA PHE A 133 -12.37 1.97 -0.23
C PHE A 133 -12.63 0.49 -0.56
N SER A 134 -11.67 -0.41 -0.32
CA SER A 134 -11.83 -1.86 -0.54
C SER A 134 -12.82 -2.49 0.44
N TYR A 135 -13.71 -3.36 -0.04
CA TYR A 135 -14.82 -3.85 0.77
C TYR A 135 -15.26 -5.29 0.44
N SER A 136 -16.09 -5.82 1.33
CA SER A 136 -16.89 -7.02 1.17
C SER A 136 -18.34 -6.71 1.56
N LYS A 137 -19.32 -7.23 0.82
CA LYS A 137 -20.73 -7.18 1.24
C LYS A 137 -21.06 -8.20 2.33
N ASP A 138 -20.30 -9.30 2.36
CA ASP A 138 -20.40 -10.30 3.42
C ASP A 138 -19.52 -9.89 4.62
N ALA A 139 -20.17 -9.54 5.74
CA ALA A 139 -19.51 -9.12 6.98
C ALA A 139 -18.60 -10.22 7.58
N SER A 140 -18.89 -11.50 7.31
CA SER A 140 -18.03 -12.60 7.77
C SER A 140 -16.66 -12.60 7.08
N SER A 141 -16.53 -11.95 5.92
CA SER A 141 -15.25 -11.85 5.19
C SER A 141 -14.20 -11.03 5.93
N TYR A 142 -14.60 -10.14 6.84
CA TYR A 142 -13.66 -9.37 7.65
C TYR A 142 -13.09 -10.20 8.82
N GLN A 143 -13.66 -11.36 9.10
CA GLN A 143 -13.13 -12.27 10.11
C GLN A 143 -11.99 -13.11 9.52
N GLY A 144 -10.84 -13.09 10.19
CA GLY A 144 -9.69 -13.91 9.80
C GLY A 144 -8.96 -13.42 8.55
N VAL A 145 -9.12 -12.14 8.18
CA VAL A 145 -8.26 -11.49 7.17
C VAL A 145 -6.82 -11.58 7.65
N GLY A 146 -5.94 -12.11 6.79
CA GLY A 146 -4.53 -12.30 7.09
C GLY A 146 -3.73 -12.57 5.82
N ASP A 147 -2.44 -12.82 6.00
CA ASP A 147 -1.46 -12.89 4.92
C ASP A 147 -1.87 -13.80 3.74
N LYS A 148 -2.28 -15.05 4.03
CA LYS A 148 -2.66 -16.02 2.99
C LYS A 148 -3.87 -15.59 2.15
N ILE A 149 -4.86 -14.97 2.77
CA ILE A 149 -6.05 -14.48 2.05
C ILE A 149 -5.67 -13.25 1.23
N THR A 150 -4.91 -12.33 1.83
CA THR A 150 -4.42 -11.10 1.19
C THR A 150 -3.60 -11.41 -0.06
N ALA A 151 -2.63 -12.33 0.03
CA ALA A 151 -1.81 -12.73 -1.11
C ALA A 151 -2.63 -13.35 -2.25
N ARG A 152 -3.62 -14.19 -1.92
CA ARG A 152 -4.53 -14.79 -2.91
C ARG A 152 -5.43 -13.77 -3.57
N ASP A 153 -6.05 -12.89 -2.78
CA ASP A 153 -6.93 -11.85 -3.29
C ASP A 153 -6.13 -10.86 -4.17
N ASN A 154 -4.89 -10.52 -3.80
CA ASN A 154 -3.99 -9.69 -4.62
C ASN A 154 -3.61 -10.36 -5.95
N LEU A 155 -3.36 -11.68 -5.94
CA LEU A 155 -3.12 -12.44 -7.17
C LEU A 155 -4.35 -12.39 -8.09
N VAL A 156 -5.54 -12.67 -7.55
CA VAL A 156 -6.81 -12.62 -8.31
C VAL A 156 -7.08 -11.20 -8.82
N PHE A 157 -6.82 -10.18 -8.00
CA PHE A 157 -6.91 -8.78 -8.37
C PHE A 157 -6.10 -8.51 -9.63
N LEU A 158 -4.81 -8.85 -9.65
CA LEU A 158 -3.97 -8.57 -10.82
C LEU A 158 -4.40 -9.36 -12.07
N LYS A 159 -4.83 -10.62 -11.90
CA LYS A 159 -5.39 -11.40 -13.02
C LYS A 159 -6.57 -10.67 -13.66
N ASN A 160 -7.51 -10.23 -12.84
CA ASN A 160 -8.73 -9.57 -13.30
C ASN A 160 -8.46 -8.13 -13.75
N TRP A 161 -7.46 -7.46 -13.16
CA TRP A 161 -7.02 -6.13 -13.57
C TRP A 161 -6.40 -6.16 -14.98
N PHE A 162 -5.62 -7.19 -15.33
CA PHE A 162 -5.14 -7.37 -16.70
C PHE A 162 -6.24 -7.63 -17.73
N LEU A 163 -7.41 -8.12 -17.33
CA LEU A 163 -8.57 -8.19 -18.23
C LEU A 163 -9.15 -6.80 -18.51
N LYS A 164 -9.11 -5.88 -17.53
CA LYS A 164 -9.50 -4.47 -17.74
C LYS A 164 -8.45 -3.68 -18.51
N PHE A 165 -7.17 -3.99 -18.30
CA PHE A 165 -6.01 -3.30 -18.86
C PHE A 165 -5.10 -4.26 -19.66
N PRO A 166 -5.60 -4.87 -20.75
CA PRO A 166 -4.89 -5.92 -21.47
C PRO A 166 -3.55 -5.46 -22.07
N GLN A 167 -3.40 -4.17 -22.37
CA GLN A 167 -2.16 -3.58 -22.89
C GLN A 167 -0.97 -3.68 -21.92
N TYR A 168 -1.21 -3.98 -20.63
CA TYR A 168 -0.17 -4.12 -19.62
C TYR A 168 0.26 -5.57 -19.34
N ARG A 169 -0.42 -6.58 -19.91
CA ARG A 169 -0.18 -8.01 -19.61
C ARG A 169 1.27 -8.46 -19.85
N ASN A 170 1.91 -7.94 -20.91
CA ASN A 170 3.29 -8.30 -21.26
C ASN A 170 4.34 -7.34 -20.68
N ARG A 171 3.91 -6.35 -19.89
CA ARG A 171 4.80 -5.32 -19.37
C ARG A 171 5.70 -5.89 -18.28
N SER A 172 6.96 -5.47 -18.24
CA SER A 172 7.82 -5.70 -17.08
C SER A 172 7.09 -5.26 -15.81
N LEU A 173 6.86 -6.21 -14.91
CA LEU A 173 6.13 -6.01 -13.66
C LEU A 173 7.11 -5.99 -12.49
N PHE A 174 7.00 -4.96 -11.65
CA PHE A 174 7.65 -4.90 -10.35
C PHE A 174 6.57 -4.78 -9.28
N ILE A 175 6.77 -5.47 -8.15
CA ILE A 175 5.90 -5.36 -6.99
C ILE A 175 6.69 -4.74 -5.84
N THR A 176 6.17 -3.65 -5.32
CA THR A 176 6.90 -2.73 -4.44
C THR A 176 6.01 -2.31 -3.28
N GLY A 177 6.62 -1.87 -2.19
CA GLY A 177 5.87 -1.43 -1.03
C GLY A 177 6.70 -1.35 0.24
N GLU A 178 6.03 -1.08 1.35
CA GLU A 178 6.69 -0.71 2.59
C GLU A 178 6.11 -1.36 3.86
N SER A 179 6.90 -1.35 4.94
CA SER A 179 6.47 -1.80 6.27
C SER A 179 5.98 -3.25 6.25
N TYR A 180 4.77 -3.55 6.70
CA TYR A 180 4.18 -4.89 6.65
C TYR A 180 4.02 -5.45 5.22
N ALA A 181 4.19 -4.64 4.16
CA ALA A 181 4.29 -5.16 2.80
C ALA A 181 5.53 -6.06 2.59
N GLY A 182 6.49 -6.06 3.52
CA GLY A 182 7.53 -7.10 3.62
C GLY A 182 6.96 -8.52 3.77
N HIS A 183 5.72 -8.67 4.26
CA HIS A 183 4.97 -9.93 4.21
C HIS A 183 4.13 -10.06 2.93
N TYR A 184 3.45 -8.99 2.50
CA TYR A 184 2.54 -9.05 1.34
C TYR A 184 3.26 -9.36 0.03
N ILE A 185 4.40 -8.70 -0.20
CA ILE A 185 5.09 -8.72 -1.48
C ILE A 185 5.76 -10.08 -1.75
N PRO A 186 6.58 -10.65 -0.86
CA PRO A 186 7.19 -11.96 -1.10
C PRO A 186 6.14 -13.07 -1.26
N GLN A 187 5.05 -13.04 -0.48
CA GLN A 187 3.99 -14.03 -0.59
C GLN A 187 3.21 -13.91 -1.90
N LEU A 188 2.97 -12.69 -2.38
CA LEU A 188 2.38 -12.47 -3.70
C LEU A 188 3.33 -12.91 -4.82
N ALA A 189 4.62 -12.59 -4.71
CA ALA A 189 5.66 -12.99 -5.67
C ALA A 189 5.70 -14.51 -5.83
N ASP A 190 5.71 -15.24 -4.72
CA ASP A 190 5.70 -16.70 -4.70
C ASP A 190 4.47 -17.26 -5.43
N LEU A 191 3.28 -16.74 -5.13
CA LEU A 191 2.05 -17.15 -5.82
C LEU A 191 2.08 -16.83 -7.33
N MET A 192 2.67 -15.71 -7.75
CA MET A 192 2.84 -15.39 -9.17
C MET A 192 3.77 -16.37 -9.88
N LEU A 193 4.90 -16.71 -9.25
CA LEU A 193 5.86 -17.67 -9.81
C LEU A 193 5.23 -19.07 -9.94
N GLU A 194 4.50 -19.52 -8.93
CA GLU A 194 3.76 -20.79 -8.99
C GLU A 194 2.66 -20.76 -10.04
N PHE A 195 1.96 -19.64 -10.21
CA PHE A 195 0.94 -19.48 -11.25
C PHE A 195 1.55 -19.54 -12.66
N ASN A 196 2.68 -18.87 -12.86
CA ASN A 196 3.40 -18.82 -14.14
C ASN A 196 3.89 -20.19 -14.63
N LYS A 197 4.09 -21.17 -13.75
CA LYS A 197 4.38 -22.55 -14.16
C LYS A 197 3.25 -23.20 -14.98
N LYS A 198 2.02 -22.68 -14.85
CA LYS A 198 0.82 -23.19 -15.53
C LYS A 198 0.36 -22.27 -16.65
N GLU A 199 0.35 -20.96 -16.39
CA GLU A 199 -0.05 -19.93 -17.34
C GLU A 199 0.89 -18.73 -17.19
N GLU A 200 1.73 -18.50 -18.19
CA GLU A 200 2.66 -17.36 -18.21
C GLU A 200 1.88 -16.05 -18.36
N LEU A 201 1.49 -15.49 -17.22
CA LEU A 201 0.68 -14.28 -17.13
C LEU A 201 1.48 -13.09 -16.58
N PHE A 202 2.35 -13.32 -15.60
CA PHE A 202 3.06 -12.26 -14.91
C PHE A 202 4.49 -12.14 -15.42
N ASN A 203 4.83 -11.06 -16.11
CA ASN A 203 6.21 -10.76 -16.49
C ASN A 203 6.98 -10.10 -15.31
N LEU A 204 7.03 -10.79 -14.16
CA LEU A 204 7.65 -10.31 -12.93
C LEU A 204 9.17 -10.20 -13.09
N LYS A 205 9.72 -9.00 -12.88
CA LYS A 205 11.16 -8.70 -13.01
C LYS A 205 11.86 -8.49 -11.67
N GLY A 206 11.13 -8.09 -10.63
CA GLY A 206 11.72 -7.89 -9.32
C GLY A 206 10.73 -7.40 -8.29
N ILE A 207 11.22 -7.38 -7.05
CA ILE A 207 10.53 -6.83 -5.89
C ILE A 207 11.39 -5.74 -5.24
N ALA A 208 10.76 -4.73 -4.64
CA ALA A 208 11.46 -3.73 -3.84
C ALA A 208 10.70 -3.48 -2.53
N LEU A 209 11.42 -3.47 -1.40
CA LEU A 209 10.84 -3.40 -0.07
C LEU A 209 11.43 -2.21 0.69
N GLY A 210 10.61 -1.22 1.03
CA GLY A 210 11.00 -0.06 1.84
C GLY A 210 10.73 -0.31 3.33
N ASN A 211 11.77 -0.22 4.17
CA ASN A 211 11.68 -0.42 5.62
C ASN A 211 10.77 -1.60 6.04
N PRO A 212 10.96 -2.81 5.48
CA PRO A 212 10.03 -3.91 5.64
C PRO A 212 10.08 -4.53 7.02
N VAL A 213 8.98 -5.19 7.40
CA VAL A 213 9.01 -6.28 8.37
C VAL A 213 9.25 -7.58 7.61
N LEU A 214 10.34 -8.27 7.91
CA LEU A 214 10.78 -9.54 7.31
C LEU A 214 10.79 -10.67 8.34
N GLU A 215 11.39 -10.41 9.51
CA GLU A 215 11.51 -11.39 10.59
C GLU A 215 11.13 -10.72 11.91
N PHE A 216 10.04 -11.20 12.49
CA PHE A 216 9.36 -10.57 13.61
C PHE A 216 10.27 -10.33 14.81
N ALA A 217 11.11 -11.29 15.20
CA ALA A 217 11.96 -11.11 16.38
C ALA A 217 13.12 -10.14 16.10
N THR A 218 13.79 -10.29 14.97
CA THR A 218 14.96 -9.51 14.57
C THR A 218 14.58 -8.05 14.37
N ASP A 219 13.58 -7.77 13.55
CA ASP A 219 13.21 -6.40 13.19
C ASP A 219 12.67 -5.64 14.39
N PHE A 220 11.82 -6.27 15.21
CA PHE A 220 11.25 -5.60 16.38
C PHE A 220 12.30 -5.36 17.45
N ASN A 221 13.19 -6.33 17.70
CA ASN A 221 14.19 -6.19 18.75
C ASN A 221 15.32 -5.22 18.37
N SER A 222 15.61 -5.03 17.07
CA SER A 222 16.57 -4.04 16.59
C SER A 222 16.28 -2.60 17.08
N ARG A 223 15.02 -2.30 17.41
CA ARG A 223 14.58 -1.01 17.93
C ARG A 223 15.33 -0.59 19.20
N ALA A 224 15.71 -1.54 20.05
CA ALA A 224 16.46 -1.22 21.26
C ALA A 224 17.82 -0.62 20.93
N GLU A 225 18.56 -1.25 20.01
CA GLU A 225 19.87 -0.78 19.55
C GLU A 225 19.74 0.52 18.76
N PHE A 226 18.72 0.65 17.91
CA PHE A 226 18.45 1.89 17.18
C PHE A 226 18.23 3.06 18.13
N PHE A 227 17.34 2.93 19.12
CA PHE A 227 17.09 4.02 20.08
C PHE A 227 18.32 4.36 20.93
N TRP A 228 19.07 3.35 21.35
CA TRP A 228 20.26 3.57 22.17
C TRP A 228 21.39 4.25 21.38
N SER A 229 21.70 3.76 20.18
CA SER A 229 22.72 4.35 19.31
C SER A 229 22.41 5.77 18.84
N HIS A 230 21.13 6.17 18.86
CA HIS A 230 20.68 7.52 18.53
C HIS A 230 20.51 8.43 19.77
N GLY A 231 20.94 7.97 20.95
CA GLY A 231 20.87 8.75 22.19
C GLY A 231 19.45 9.00 22.70
N LEU A 232 18.47 8.22 22.26
CA LEU A 232 17.05 8.35 22.64
C LEU A 232 16.71 7.64 23.95
N ILE A 233 17.55 6.68 24.35
CA ILE A 233 17.42 5.95 25.62
C ILE A 233 18.78 5.80 26.29
N SER A 234 18.78 5.72 27.62
CA SER A 234 19.96 5.51 28.45
C SER A 234 20.47 4.06 28.38
N ASP A 235 21.73 3.84 28.76
CA ASP A 235 22.34 2.49 28.90
C ASP A 235 21.52 1.57 29.81
N ALA A 236 20.97 2.13 30.90
CA ALA A 236 20.12 1.39 31.84
C ALA A 236 18.82 0.94 31.16
N THR A 237 18.17 1.82 30.41
CA THR A 237 16.94 1.49 29.67
C THR A 237 17.22 0.52 28.53
N TYR A 238 18.35 0.66 27.82
CA TYR A 238 18.78 -0.30 26.79
C TYR A 238 19.00 -1.71 27.38
N THR A 239 19.68 -1.80 28.53
CA THR A 239 19.88 -3.08 29.24
C THR A 239 18.55 -3.69 29.66
N MET A 240 17.62 -2.87 30.16
CA MET A 240 16.27 -3.33 30.50
C MET A 240 15.49 -3.82 29.28
N PHE A 241 15.58 -3.09 28.17
CA PHE A 241 14.88 -3.38 26.93
C PHE A 241 15.41 -4.65 26.25
N THR A 242 16.69 -4.95 26.34
CA THR A 242 17.27 -6.15 25.73
C THR A 242 17.21 -7.39 26.62
N SER A 243 17.33 -7.23 27.95
CA SER A 243 17.52 -8.37 28.86
C SER A 243 16.24 -8.83 29.57
N PHE A 244 15.28 -7.93 29.83
CA PHE A 244 14.09 -8.27 30.64
C PHE A 244 12.81 -8.37 29.80
N CYS A 245 12.63 -7.44 28.86
CA CYS A 245 11.54 -7.52 27.90
C CYS A 245 11.90 -6.84 26.59
N ASN A 246 12.32 -7.65 25.63
CA ASN A 246 12.53 -7.21 24.26
C ASN A 246 11.21 -6.87 23.55
N TYR A 247 11.32 -6.11 22.47
CA TYR A 247 10.14 -5.51 21.84
C TYR A 247 9.23 -6.55 21.21
N SER A 248 9.78 -7.61 20.60
CA SER A 248 8.98 -8.68 20.01
C SER A 248 8.15 -9.44 21.06
N ARG A 249 8.71 -9.66 22.26
CA ARG A 249 7.97 -10.21 23.40
C ARG A 249 6.85 -9.28 23.83
N TYR A 250 7.14 -7.99 24.03
CA TYR A 250 6.11 -7.02 24.40
C TYR A 250 4.95 -7.02 23.41
N VAL A 251 5.25 -6.94 22.11
CA VAL A 251 4.23 -6.94 21.04
C VAL A 251 3.42 -8.23 21.05
N SER A 252 4.06 -9.38 21.25
CA SER A 252 3.35 -10.66 21.37
C SER A 252 2.40 -10.71 22.57
N GLU A 253 2.84 -10.24 23.74
CA GLU A 253 2.01 -10.18 24.95
C GLU A 253 0.85 -9.19 24.80
N TYR A 254 1.10 -8.05 24.12
CA TYR A 254 0.10 -7.03 23.83
C TYR A 254 -1.04 -7.57 22.97
N TYR A 255 -0.73 -8.23 21.85
CA TYR A 255 -1.76 -8.81 20.98
C TYR A 255 -2.50 -10.00 21.60
N ARG A 256 -1.92 -10.66 22.61
CA ARG A 256 -2.62 -11.68 23.43
C ARG A 256 -3.47 -11.07 24.55
N GLY A 257 -3.48 -9.75 24.70
CA GLY A 257 -4.24 -9.05 25.75
C GLY A 257 -3.71 -9.25 27.17
N SER A 258 -2.46 -9.71 27.34
CA SER A 258 -1.89 -10.08 28.63
C SER A 258 -0.42 -9.66 28.77
N VAL A 259 -0.18 -8.34 28.82
CA VAL A 259 1.15 -7.77 29.03
C VAL A 259 1.63 -8.01 30.46
N SER A 260 2.80 -8.63 30.59
CA SER A 260 3.42 -8.89 31.89
C SER A 260 3.84 -7.59 32.59
N PRO A 261 3.84 -7.55 33.95
CA PRO A 261 4.26 -6.36 34.70
C PRO A 261 5.66 -5.87 34.34
N ILE A 262 6.58 -6.79 34.05
CA ILE A 262 7.95 -6.46 33.65
C ILE A 262 7.98 -5.77 32.29
N CYS A 263 7.28 -6.31 31.28
CA CYS A 263 7.20 -5.68 29.96
C CYS A 263 6.53 -4.32 30.00
N SER A 264 5.46 -4.17 30.79
CA SER A 264 4.80 -2.88 31.01
C SER A 264 5.77 -1.84 31.59
N ARG A 265 6.57 -2.23 32.59
CA ARG A 265 7.57 -1.33 33.19
C ARG A 265 8.68 -0.96 32.21
N VAL A 266 9.23 -1.92 31.48
CA VAL A 266 10.28 -1.67 30.47
C VAL A 266 9.76 -0.73 29.38
N MET A 267 8.58 -0.99 28.81
CA MET A 267 8.02 -0.13 27.76
C MET A 267 7.66 1.26 28.27
N SER A 268 7.25 1.39 29.54
CA SER A 268 7.02 2.70 30.18
C SER A 268 8.32 3.52 30.26
N LEU A 269 9.45 2.89 30.61
CA LEU A 269 10.77 3.54 30.61
C LEU A 269 11.17 4.00 29.21
N VAL A 270 11.09 3.10 28.22
CA VAL A 270 11.39 3.41 26.82
C VAL A 270 10.52 4.56 26.31
N SER A 271 9.21 4.52 26.58
CA SER A 271 8.28 5.57 26.16
C SER A 271 8.52 6.92 26.84
N ARG A 272 9.00 6.92 28.09
CA ARG A 272 9.34 8.15 28.81
C ARG A 272 10.61 8.79 28.26
N GLU A 273 11.64 8.00 27.98
CA GLU A 273 12.93 8.49 27.50
C GLU A 273 12.86 8.94 26.04
N THR A 274 12.22 8.12 25.17
CA THR A 274 11.97 8.53 23.77
C THR A 274 11.07 9.75 23.67
N SER A 275 10.25 10.02 24.70
CA SER A 275 9.33 11.16 24.78
C SER A 275 8.21 11.14 23.73
N ARG A 276 7.17 11.93 23.99
CA ARG A 276 6.07 12.16 23.03
C ARG A 276 6.42 13.16 21.92
N PHE A 277 7.61 13.74 22.00
CA PHE A 277 8.10 14.77 21.08
C PHE A 277 9.03 14.22 20.00
N VAL A 278 9.24 12.91 19.98
CA VAL A 278 10.00 12.22 18.93
C VAL A 278 9.01 11.39 18.12
N ASP A 279 9.03 11.56 16.80
CA ASP A 279 8.33 10.66 15.90
C ASP A 279 9.13 9.35 15.80
N LYS A 280 8.44 8.22 16.00
CA LYS A 280 9.07 6.90 15.97
C LYS A 280 9.24 6.38 14.54
N TYR A 281 8.59 7.00 13.56
CA TYR A 281 8.78 6.73 12.14
C TYR A 281 9.96 7.51 11.57
N ASP A 282 10.23 8.71 12.11
CA ASP A 282 11.42 9.50 11.79
C ASP A 282 11.86 10.31 13.02
N VAL A 283 12.93 9.84 13.67
CA VAL A 283 13.42 10.42 14.95
C VAL A 283 14.07 11.79 14.78
N THR A 284 14.22 12.28 13.55
CA THR A 284 14.83 13.57 13.24
C THR A 284 13.81 14.65 12.92
N LEU A 285 12.54 14.29 12.76
CA LEU A 285 11.47 15.21 12.38
C LEU A 285 10.61 15.67 13.58
N ASP A 286 9.97 16.82 13.38
CA ASP A 286 8.97 17.34 14.30
C ASP A 286 7.72 16.46 14.32
N VAL A 287 7.14 16.28 15.50
CA VAL A 287 5.86 15.58 15.66
C VAL A 287 4.71 16.46 15.17
N CYS A 288 3.83 15.89 14.35
CA CYS A 288 2.61 16.55 13.93
C CYS A 288 1.71 16.84 15.15
N ILE A 289 1.48 18.11 15.43
CA ILE A 289 0.60 18.56 16.50
C ILE A 289 -0.84 18.48 15.99
N SER A 290 -1.75 17.89 16.79
CA SER A 290 -3.16 17.75 16.38
C SER A 290 -3.76 19.08 15.94
N SER A 291 -4.72 19.04 15.00
CA SER A 291 -5.40 20.23 14.49
C SER A 291 -5.97 21.11 15.60
N VAL A 292 -6.49 20.51 16.68
CA VAL A 292 -7.00 21.20 17.87
C VAL A 292 -5.90 21.95 18.62
N LEU A 293 -4.73 21.32 18.81
CA LEU A 293 -3.58 21.96 19.45
C LEU A 293 -2.92 23.00 18.54
N SER A 294 -2.90 22.79 17.23
CA SER A 294 -2.44 23.75 16.22
C SER A 294 -3.35 24.99 16.18
N GLN A 295 -4.67 24.79 16.16
CA GLN A 295 -5.67 25.86 16.28
C GLN A 295 -5.52 26.61 17.61
N SER A 296 -5.34 25.90 18.72
CA SER A 296 -5.08 26.52 20.03
C SER A 296 -3.81 27.38 20.03
N LYS A 297 -2.72 26.93 19.40
CA LYS A 297 -1.47 27.70 19.24
C LYS A 297 -1.66 28.97 18.41
N VAL A 298 -2.48 28.92 17.35
CA VAL A 298 -2.81 30.11 16.53
C VAL A 298 -3.71 31.08 17.29
N LEU A 299 -4.67 30.58 18.08
CA LEU A 299 -5.64 31.40 18.81
C LEU A 299 -5.08 32.00 20.12
N THR A 300 -4.05 31.39 20.72
CA THR A 300 -3.45 31.85 21.99
C THR A 300 -1.91 31.88 21.96
N PRO A 301 -1.29 32.69 21.08
CA PRO A 301 0.16 32.70 20.88
C PRO A 301 0.98 33.06 22.13
N LYS A 302 0.40 33.76 23.11
CA LYS A 302 1.10 34.24 24.32
C LYS A 302 1.15 33.25 25.50
N VAL A 303 0.36 32.18 25.49
CA VAL A 303 0.32 31.23 26.63
C VAL A 303 1.36 30.11 26.46
N THR A 304 1.78 29.81 25.24
CA THR A 304 2.71 28.70 24.96
C THR A 304 4.18 29.06 25.12
N THR A 305 4.56 30.34 25.03
CA THR A 305 5.97 30.79 25.22
C THR A 305 6.45 30.61 26.67
N LEU A 306 5.54 30.64 27.64
CA LEU A 306 5.85 30.44 29.07
C LEU A 306 6.16 28.99 29.44
N LEU A 307 5.74 28.01 28.62
CA LEU A 307 6.05 26.58 28.81
C LEU A 307 7.41 26.20 28.20
N ILE A 308 7.93 26.99 27.26
CA ILE A 308 9.26 26.79 26.67
C ILE A 308 10.33 27.46 27.55
N ASN A 309 10.04 28.62 28.15
CA ASN A 309 11.00 29.36 28.97
C ASN A 309 11.11 28.88 30.44
N ARG A 310 10.51 27.74 30.79
CA ARG A 310 10.69 27.06 32.08
C ARG A 310 11.13 25.58 31.91
N LEU A 311 11.76 25.26 30.79
CA LEU A 311 12.46 24.00 30.54
C LEU A 311 13.95 24.29 30.32
#